data_AF-A0A812RP35-F1
#
_entry.id   AF-A0A812RP35-F1
#
_cell.length_a   1.000
_cell.length_b   1.000
_cell.length_c   1.000
_cell.angle_alpha   90.00
_cell.angle_beta   90.00
_cell.angle_gamma   90.00
#
_symmetry.space_group_name_H-M   'P 1'
#
loop_
_entity.id
_entity.type
_entity.pdbx_description
1 polymer ?
#
loop_
_entity_poly.entity_id
_entity_poly.type
_entity_poly.pdbx_seq_one_letter_code
_entity_poly.pdbx_strand_id
1 'polypeptide(L)'
;MSWEPLDFENAFSQYVSKFGFGNGKVMLRVVEATEGYKAVNPRYQNWLRDKRATALKDLNEVDRCYGWAKYVHKADGKQKAPDAGQKTDETGQKPGAGESVEWRPAILRKVPNNSNAFGVEWVHGTPGNSEGTLQLHKSAVLLAPRAPKIDDNTDPRHQAVLKQARRLRSSGKSDWEIEAYLNKLLEKQWEEREAQRNREENPEAEPKPPRLTIDQIRAYLQREEGQARSMPTCS
;
A
#
# COMPACT_ATOMS: atom_id res chain seq x y z
N MET A 1 3.72 33.35 -21.23
CA MET A 1 4.68 32.95 -20.18
C MET A 1 4.34 31.55 -19.71
N SER A 2 5.23 30.60 -19.92
CA SER A 2 5.03 29.21 -19.52
C SER A 2 5.54 29.02 -18.09
N TRP A 3 4.62 28.90 -17.14
CA TRP A 3 4.99 28.60 -15.75
C TRP A 3 5.11 27.08 -15.56
N GLU A 4 6.09 26.68 -14.75
CA GLU A 4 6.30 25.30 -14.33
C GLU A 4 6.41 25.23 -12.80
N PRO A 5 5.76 24.26 -12.13
CA PRO A 5 5.95 24.05 -10.72
C PRO A 5 7.39 23.56 -10.44
N LEU A 6 8.03 24.19 -9.46
CA LEU A 6 9.32 23.75 -8.95
C LEU A 6 9.13 22.54 -8.03
N ASP A 7 9.94 21.52 -8.28
CA ASP A 7 10.03 20.26 -7.56
C ASP A 7 11.44 20.19 -7.00
N PHE A 8 11.52 20.24 -5.69
CA PHE A 8 12.78 20.25 -4.94
C PHE A 8 13.56 18.94 -5.08
N GLU A 9 12.93 17.86 -5.56
CA GLU A 9 13.61 16.60 -5.88
C GLU A 9 14.38 16.67 -7.21
N ASN A 10 14.07 17.65 -8.06
CA ASN A 10 14.69 17.79 -9.38
C ASN A 10 15.75 18.89 -9.38
N ALA A 11 16.93 18.57 -9.91
CA ALA A 11 17.98 19.55 -10.12
C ALA A 11 17.62 20.50 -11.28
N PHE A 12 18.20 21.71 -11.26
CA PHE A 12 17.91 22.73 -12.25
C PHE A 12 18.17 22.29 -13.71
N SER A 13 19.23 21.50 -13.92
CA SER A 13 19.57 20.93 -15.23
C SER A 13 18.51 19.99 -15.79
N GLN A 14 17.78 19.28 -14.93
CA GLN A 14 16.71 18.36 -15.33
C GLN A 14 15.50 19.13 -15.88
N TYR A 15 15.21 20.30 -15.32
CA TYR A 15 14.20 21.20 -15.85
C TYR A 15 14.56 21.71 -17.26
N VAL A 16 15.82 22.10 -17.47
CA VAL A 16 16.30 22.54 -18.79
C VAL A 16 16.14 21.45 -19.85
N SER A 17 16.50 20.20 -19.51
CA SER A 17 16.32 19.04 -20.39
C SER A 17 14.84 18.74 -20.67
N LYS A 18 13.98 18.76 -19.65
CA LYS A 18 12.57 18.37 -19.76
C LYS A 18 11.72 19.38 -20.53
N PHE A 19 11.98 20.67 -20.34
CA PHE A 19 11.14 21.75 -20.89
C PHE A 19 11.78 22.48 -22.07
N GLY A 20 13.02 22.14 -22.42
CA GLY A 20 13.69 22.66 -23.61
C GLY A 20 13.96 24.16 -23.55
N PHE A 21 14.52 24.66 -22.45
CA PHE A 21 14.82 26.10 -22.31
C PHE A 21 15.95 26.60 -23.25
N GLY A 22 16.44 25.76 -24.16
CA GLY A 22 17.52 26.07 -25.11
C GLY A 22 18.93 25.93 -24.51
N ASN A 23 19.95 25.87 -25.37
CA ASN A 23 21.35 25.69 -24.97
C ASN A 23 22.03 26.99 -24.46
N GLY A 24 21.25 28.00 -24.06
CA GLY A 24 21.73 29.30 -23.60
C GLY A 24 21.68 29.47 -22.08
N LYS A 25 22.30 30.54 -21.56
CA LYS A 25 22.08 30.97 -20.17
C LYS A 25 20.66 31.50 -20.04
N VAL A 26 19.78 30.73 -19.40
CA VAL A 26 18.38 31.11 -19.18
C VAL A 26 18.27 31.75 -17.81
N MET A 27 17.85 33.01 -17.75
CA MET A 27 17.49 33.64 -16.47
C MET A 27 16.09 33.21 -16.09
N LEU A 28 15.96 32.55 -14.95
CA LEU A 28 14.66 32.22 -14.39
C LEU A 28 14.21 33.27 -13.39
N ARG A 29 12.90 33.53 -13.43
CA ARG A 29 12.20 34.26 -12.38
C ARG A 29 11.43 33.26 -11.54
N VAL A 30 11.86 33.06 -10.30
CA VAL A 30 11.09 32.31 -9.30
C VAL A 30 10.09 33.27 -8.69
N VAL A 31 8.83 32.89 -8.69
CA VAL A 31 7.74 33.68 -8.12
C VAL A 31 6.82 32.73 -7.38
N GLU A 32 6.35 33.14 -6.22
CA GLU A 32 5.32 32.41 -5.49
C GLU A 32 3.98 32.51 -6.23
N ALA A 33 3.38 31.36 -6.53
CA ALA A 33 2.09 31.33 -7.21
C ALA A 33 0.97 31.75 -6.25
N THR A 34 0.12 32.68 -6.69
CA THR A 34 -1.11 33.02 -5.95
C THR A 34 -2.11 31.87 -5.99
N GLU A 35 -2.99 31.77 -4.98
CA GLU A 35 -4.00 30.71 -4.91
C GLU A 35 -4.94 30.69 -6.13
N GLY A 36 -5.34 31.87 -6.63
CA GLY A 36 -6.12 31.97 -7.86
C GLY A 36 -5.39 31.40 -9.08
N TYR A 37 -4.08 31.60 -9.17
CA TYR A 37 -3.27 31.08 -10.29
C TYR A 37 -3.10 29.55 -10.19
N LYS A 38 -2.86 29.03 -8.98
CA LYS A 38 -2.81 27.59 -8.71
C LYS A 38 -4.09 26.88 -9.16
N ALA A 39 -5.25 27.47 -8.92
CA ALA A 39 -6.55 26.90 -9.28
C ALA A 39 -6.74 26.76 -10.81
N VAL A 40 -6.25 27.72 -11.59
CA VAL A 40 -6.46 27.75 -13.06
C VAL A 40 -5.33 27.13 -13.87
N ASN A 41 -4.13 26.97 -13.30
CA ASN A 41 -2.98 26.45 -14.04
C ASN A 41 -3.04 24.91 -14.17
N PRO A 42 -3.27 24.35 -15.37
CA PRO A 42 -3.40 22.90 -15.56
C PRO A 42 -2.10 22.14 -15.24
N ARG A 43 -0.93 22.76 -15.42
CA ARG A 43 0.36 22.13 -15.08
C ARG A 43 0.56 22.01 -13.58
N TYR A 44 0.15 23.03 -12.82
CA TYR A 44 0.17 22.96 -11.36
C TYR A 44 -0.82 21.91 -10.85
N GLN A 45 -2.02 21.83 -11.43
CA GLN A 45 -3.00 20.80 -11.08
C GLN A 45 -2.50 19.39 -11.39
N ASN A 46 -1.81 19.19 -12.52
CA ASN A 46 -1.18 17.91 -12.86
C ASN A 46 -0.03 17.58 -11.90
N TRP A 47 0.87 18.53 -11.62
CA TRP A 47 1.95 18.32 -10.65
C TRP A 47 1.42 18.00 -9.25
N LEU A 48 0.37 18.69 -8.79
CA LEU A 48 -0.30 18.36 -7.54
C LEU A 48 -0.89 16.96 -7.57
N ARG A 49 -1.49 16.55 -8.69
CA ARG A 49 -2.02 15.18 -8.86
C ARG A 49 -0.89 14.15 -8.78
N ASP A 50 0.25 14.42 -9.40
CA ASP A 50 1.42 13.53 -9.41
C ASP A 50 2.09 13.45 -8.03
N LYS A 51 2.25 14.59 -7.34
CA LYS A 51 2.77 14.63 -5.96
C LYS A 51 1.83 13.94 -4.98
N ARG A 52 0.52 14.15 -5.10
CA ARG A 52 -0.47 13.39 -4.32
C ARG A 52 -0.39 11.90 -4.63
N ALA A 53 -0.30 11.51 -5.90
CA ALA A 53 -0.14 10.11 -6.28
C ALA A 53 1.13 9.48 -5.71
N THR A 54 2.23 10.25 -5.62
CA THR A 54 3.49 9.79 -5.01
C THR A 54 3.34 9.60 -3.51
N ALA A 55 2.79 10.58 -2.79
CA ALA A 55 2.52 10.46 -1.36
C ALA A 55 1.59 9.28 -1.02
N LEU A 56 0.64 8.98 -1.92
CA LEU A 56 -0.25 7.83 -1.75
C LEU A 56 0.48 6.50 -1.90
N LYS A 57 1.52 6.38 -2.75
CA LYS A 57 2.25 5.12 -2.95
C LYS A 57 2.92 4.60 -1.68
N ASP A 58 3.32 5.51 -0.79
CA ASP A 58 3.97 5.18 0.48
C ASP A 58 2.96 4.89 1.60
N LEU A 59 1.65 4.96 1.33
CA LEU A 59 0.61 4.69 2.31
C LEU A 59 0.62 3.21 2.72
N ASN A 60 1.04 2.95 3.96
CA ASN A 60 1.05 1.63 4.58
C ASN A 60 0.71 1.72 6.08
N GLU A 61 -0.57 1.95 6.36
CA GLU A 61 -1.16 2.06 7.69
C GLU A 61 -1.85 0.74 8.11
N VAL A 62 -2.28 0.65 9.36
CA VAL A 62 -2.86 -0.59 9.94
C VAL A 62 -4.25 -0.88 9.38
N ASP A 63 -5.01 0.16 9.02
CA ASP A 63 -6.38 0.06 8.52
C ASP A 63 -6.48 0.28 7.00
N ARG A 64 -5.44 0.84 6.38
CA ARG A 64 -5.39 1.13 4.95
C ARG A 64 -4.00 1.10 4.34
N CYS A 65 -3.91 0.74 3.08
CA CYS A 65 -2.67 0.84 2.31
C CYS A 65 -2.95 1.13 0.84
N TYR A 66 -1.92 1.58 0.12
CA TYR A 66 -2.00 1.74 -1.33
C TYR A 66 -1.85 0.40 -2.06
N GLY A 67 -2.55 0.29 -3.19
CA GLY A 67 -2.45 -0.86 -4.06
C GLY A 67 -3.16 -0.64 -5.38
N TRP A 68 -3.49 -1.74 -6.03
CA TRP A 68 -4.30 -1.77 -7.23
C TRP A 68 -5.50 -2.67 -7.02
N ALA A 69 -6.62 -2.33 -7.62
CA ALA A 69 -7.83 -3.12 -7.59
C ALA A 69 -8.29 -3.42 -9.03
N LYS A 70 -8.85 -4.61 -9.21
CA LYS A 70 -9.41 -5.08 -10.48
C LYS A 70 -10.66 -4.25 -10.79
N TYR A 71 -10.66 -3.56 -11.93
CA TYR A 71 -11.79 -2.82 -12.47
C TYR A 71 -12.30 -3.52 -13.73
N VAL A 72 -13.62 -3.68 -13.82
CA VAL A 72 -14.29 -4.25 -14.99
C VAL A 72 -15.11 -3.16 -15.66
N HIS A 73 -14.85 -2.92 -16.95
CA HIS A 73 -15.52 -1.87 -17.71
C HIS A 73 -17.01 -2.19 -17.94
N LYS A 74 -17.90 -1.33 -17.45
CA LYS A 74 -19.36 -1.50 -17.62
C LYS A 74 -19.82 -1.48 -19.09
N ALA A 75 -19.04 -0.84 -19.97
CA ALA A 75 -19.39 -0.68 -21.39
C ALA A 75 -19.27 -1.99 -22.19
N ASP A 76 -18.45 -2.94 -21.73
CA ASP A 76 -18.25 -4.22 -22.43
C ASP A 76 -19.36 -5.23 -22.13
N GLY A 77 -20.15 -4.99 -21.07
CA GLY A 77 -21.29 -5.83 -20.71
C GLY A 77 -22.55 -5.57 -21.53
N LYS A 78 -22.63 -4.46 -22.28
CA LYS A 78 -23.73 -4.23 -23.24
C LYS A 78 -23.39 -4.89 -24.56
N GLN A 79 -23.37 -6.21 -24.58
CA GLN A 79 -23.42 -6.95 -25.85
C GLN A 79 -24.63 -6.44 -26.64
N LYS A 80 -24.38 -5.86 -27.82
CA LYS A 80 -25.42 -5.76 -28.84
C LYS A 80 -25.98 -7.17 -29.02
N ALA A 81 -27.31 -7.30 -29.06
CA ALA A 81 -27.96 -8.58 -29.32
C ALA A 81 -27.25 -9.26 -30.51
N PRO A 82 -26.93 -10.56 -30.41
CA PRO A 82 -26.14 -11.23 -31.42
C PRO A 82 -26.82 -11.10 -32.78
N ASP A 83 -26.10 -10.56 -33.75
CA ASP A 83 -26.51 -10.62 -35.14
C ASP A 83 -26.62 -12.10 -35.52
N ALA A 84 -27.73 -12.50 -36.13
CA ALA A 84 -28.21 -13.89 -36.23
C ALA A 84 -27.37 -14.82 -37.14
N GLY A 85 -26.07 -14.53 -37.34
CA GLY A 85 -25.21 -15.22 -38.32
C GLY A 85 -23.88 -15.78 -37.81
N GLN A 86 -23.50 -15.61 -36.54
CA GLN A 86 -22.22 -16.13 -36.05
C GLN A 86 -22.32 -17.60 -35.61
N LYS A 87 -21.67 -18.49 -36.38
CA LYS A 87 -21.52 -19.92 -36.10
C LYS A 87 -20.73 -20.13 -34.82
N THR A 88 -21.27 -20.95 -33.93
CA THR A 88 -20.60 -21.45 -32.72
C THR A 88 -19.53 -22.47 -33.06
N ASP A 89 -18.45 -22.43 -32.30
CA ASP A 89 -17.37 -23.40 -32.18
C ASP A 89 -17.93 -24.80 -31.86
N GLU A 90 -17.22 -25.87 -32.25
CA GLU A 90 -17.64 -27.27 -32.05
C GLU A 90 -17.74 -27.69 -30.57
N THR A 91 -17.23 -26.88 -29.64
CA THR A 91 -17.35 -27.07 -28.19
C THR A 91 -18.57 -26.37 -27.58
N GLY A 92 -19.36 -25.62 -28.35
CA GLY A 92 -20.54 -24.90 -27.86
C GLY A 92 -20.23 -23.74 -26.90
N GLN A 93 -18.97 -23.47 -26.59
CA GLN A 93 -18.53 -22.29 -25.85
C GLN A 93 -18.11 -21.21 -26.82
N LYS A 94 -18.98 -20.19 -26.99
CA LYS A 94 -18.57 -18.95 -27.64
C LYS A 94 -17.34 -18.40 -26.90
N PRO A 95 -16.30 -17.91 -27.60
CA PRO A 95 -15.29 -17.06 -26.98
C PRO A 95 -16.03 -15.82 -26.47
N GLY A 96 -16.34 -15.83 -25.17
CA GLY A 96 -17.01 -14.71 -24.52
C GLY A 96 -16.19 -13.47 -24.83
N ALA A 97 -16.82 -12.44 -25.39
CA ALA A 97 -16.21 -11.12 -25.53
C ALA A 97 -15.58 -10.79 -24.18
N GLY A 98 -14.26 -10.86 -24.10
CA GLY A 98 -13.55 -10.87 -22.83
C GLY A 98 -13.90 -9.61 -22.09
N GLU A 99 -14.39 -9.73 -20.86
CA GLU A 99 -14.54 -8.59 -19.98
C GLU A 99 -13.20 -7.85 -19.97
N SER A 100 -13.17 -6.59 -20.43
CA SER A 100 -11.93 -5.82 -20.35
C SER A 100 -11.68 -5.54 -18.88
N VAL A 101 -10.64 -6.19 -18.37
CA VAL A 101 -10.16 -6.04 -17.02
C VAL A 101 -8.96 -5.13 -17.04
N GLU A 102 -8.97 -4.14 -16.16
CA GLU A 102 -7.79 -3.31 -15.89
C GLU A 102 -7.52 -3.18 -14.39
N TRP A 103 -6.25 -3.04 -14.03
CA TRP A 103 -5.83 -2.80 -12.65
C TRP A 103 -5.68 -1.30 -12.43
N ARG A 104 -6.49 -0.72 -11.54
CA ARG A 104 -6.46 0.72 -11.25
C ARG A 104 -5.89 1.00 -9.85
N PRO A 105 -5.15 2.10 -9.67
CA PRO A 105 -4.63 2.48 -8.37
C PRO A 105 -5.77 2.80 -7.40
N ALA A 106 -5.67 2.26 -6.19
CA ALA A 106 -6.69 2.38 -5.15
C ALA A 106 -6.07 2.44 -3.76
N ILE A 107 -6.80 3.06 -2.84
CA ILE A 107 -6.59 2.92 -1.40
C ILE A 107 -7.45 1.76 -0.93
N LEU A 108 -6.78 0.76 -0.37
CA LEU A 108 -7.37 -0.49 0.09
C LEU A 108 -7.55 -0.37 1.61
N ARG A 109 -8.75 -0.67 2.10
CA ARG A 109 -9.15 -0.56 3.50
C ARG A 109 -9.60 -1.89 4.06
N LYS A 110 -9.32 -2.16 5.32
CA LYS A 110 -9.79 -3.37 6.00
C LYS A 110 -11.30 -3.28 6.19
N VAL A 111 -12.03 -4.33 5.78
CA VAL A 111 -13.47 -4.40 5.99
C VAL A 111 -13.74 -5.02 7.37
N PRO A 112 -14.47 -4.35 8.28
CA PRO A 112 -14.87 -4.94 9.54
C PRO A 112 -15.64 -6.25 9.29
N ASN A 113 -15.32 -7.31 10.03
CA ASN A 113 -15.97 -8.62 9.96
C ASN A 113 -15.81 -9.38 8.63
N ASN A 114 -14.99 -8.90 7.67
CA ASN A 114 -14.71 -9.63 6.43
C ASN A 114 -13.22 -9.62 6.12
N SER A 115 -12.51 -10.66 6.57
CA SER A 115 -11.07 -10.84 6.33
C SER A 115 -10.72 -11.23 4.89
N ASN A 116 -11.72 -11.57 4.06
CA ASN A 116 -11.55 -12.00 2.66
C ASN A 116 -11.85 -10.89 1.65
N ALA A 117 -12.16 -9.69 2.11
CA ALA A 117 -12.41 -8.54 1.24
C ALA A 117 -11.69 -7.28 1.72
N PHE A 118 -11.44 -6.38 0.77
CA PHE A 118 -10.97 -5.03 1.02
C PHE A 118 -11.97 -4.00 0.50
N GLY A 119 -12.14 -2.92 1.25
CA GLY A 119 -12.78 -1.71 0.76
C GLY A 119 -11.84 -1.01 -0.21
N VAL A 120 -12.35 -0.60 -1.35
CA VAL A 120 -11.61 -0.01 -2.46
C VAL A 120 -12.08 1.42 -2.68
N GLU A 121 -11.14 2.34 -2.52
CA GLU A 121 -11.31 3.77 -2.79
C GLU A 121 -10.40 4.13 -3.97
N TRP A 122 -10.97 4.42 -5.14
CA TRP A 122 -10.19 4.71 -6.35
C TRP A 122 -9.43 6.02 -6.20
N VAL A 123 -8.13 6.01 -6.50
CA VAL A 123 -7.28 7.22 -6.44
C VAL A 123 -7.68 8.25 -7.49
N HIS A 124 -8.13 7.77 -8.65
CA HIS A 124 -8.68 8.59 -9.71
C HIS A 124 -10.18 8.31 -9.81
N GLY A 125 -10.99 9.36 -9.65
CA GLY A 125 -12.45 9.24 -9.72
C GLY A 125 -12.87 8.50 -10.99
N THR A 126 -13.57 7.38 -10.83
CA THR A 126 -14.26 6.72 -11.94
C THR A 126 -15.47 7.56 -12.32
N PRO A 127 -15.62 7.98 -13.59
CA PRO A 127 -16.82 8.68 -14.03
C PRO A 127 -18.06 7.81 -13.73
N GLY A 128 -18.98 8.33 -12.92
CA GLY A 128 -20.25 7.67 -12.61
C GLY A 128 -20.26 6.72 -11.40
N ASN A 129 -19.27 6.77 -10.51
CA ASN A 129 -19.32 6.02 -9.24
C ASN A 129 -19.32 6.99 -8.05
N SER A 130 -20.51 7.28 -7.54
CA SER A 130 -20.77 8.14 -6.40
C SER A 130 -20.52 7.39 -5.08
N GLU A 131 -19.62 7.91 -4.25
CA GLU A 131 -19.60 7.84 -2.77
C GLU A 131 -19.79 6.49 -2.05
N GLY A 132 -19.52 5.35 -2.70
CA GLY A 132 -19.51 4.04 -2.05
C GLY A 132 -18.13 3.40 -2.01
N THR A 133 -17.69 2.96 -0.83
CA THR A 133 -16.54 2.05 -0.70
C THR A 133 -16.92 0.70 -1.33
N LEU A 134 -16.39 0.42 -2.52
CA LEU A 134 -16.58 -0.87 -3.19
C LEU A 134 -15.84 -1.95 -2.41
N GLN A 135 -16.49 -3.07 -2.09
CA GLN A 135 -15.79 -4.21 -1.48
C GLN A 135 -15.40 -5.22 -2.56
N LEU A 136 -14.10 -5.53 -2.65
CA LEU A 136 -13.56 -6.55 -3.55
C LEU A 136 -12.92 -7.68 -2.77
N HIS A 137 -13.01 -8.90 -3.30
CA HIS A 137 -12.32 -10.06 -2.76
C HIS A 137 -10.79 -9.88 -2.82
N LYS A 138 -10.05 -10.52 -1.90
CA LYS A 138 -8.58 -10.46 -1.85
C LYS A 138 -7.89 -10.80 -3.18
N SER A 139 -8.45 -11.72 -3.96
CA SER A 139 -7.90 -12.09 -5.29
C SER A 139 -8.08 -11.02 -6.37
N ALA A 140 -8.91 -10.00 -6.11
CA ALA A 140 -9.18 -8.89 -7.01
C ALA A 140 -8.42 -7.61 -6.59
N VAL A 141 -7.45 -7.71 -5.69
CA VAL A 141 -6.59 -6.60 -5.27
C VAL A 141 -5.11 -7.01 -5.27
N LEU A 142 -4.23 -6.03 -5.42
CA LEU A 142 -2.79 -6.15 -5.32
C LEU A 142 -2.29 -5.09 -4.34
N LEU A 143 -1.67 -5.51 -3.24
CA LEU A 143 -1.12 -4.61 -2.23
C LEU A 143 0.25 -4.13 -2.73
N ALA A 144 0.50 -2.81 -2.70
CA ALA A 144 1.78 -2.27 -3.18
C ALA A 144 2.94 -2.51 -2.20
N PRO A 145 2.77 -2.32 -0.87
CA PRO A 145 3.81 -2.68 0.08
C PRO A 145 4.05 -4.20 0.06
N ARG A 146 5.31 -4.62 -0.01
CA ARG A 146 5.69 -6.04 0.03
C ARG A 146 5.25 -6.73 1.34
N ALA A 147 5.25 -5.98 2.44
CA ALA A 147 4.77 -6.42 3.74
C ALA A 147 3.75 -5.40 4.26
N PRO A 148 2.49 -5.48 3.80
CA PRO A 148 1.46 -4.51 4.12
C PRO A 148 1.02 -4.65 5.58
N LYS A 149 0.80 -3.53 6.27
CA LYS A 149 0.35 -3.53 7.67
C LYS A 149 -1.13 -3.87 7.82
N ILE A 150 -1.91 -3.70 6.76
CA ILE A 150 -3.36 -3.98 6.75
C ILE A 150 -3.71 -5.45 7.02
N ASP A 151 -2.81 -6.37 6.66
CA ASP A 151 -2.90 -7.81 6.86
C ASP A 151 -2.06 -8.29 8.06
N ASP A 152 -1.57 -7.37 8.91
CA ASP A 152 -0.77 -7.73 10.08
C ASP A 152 -1.67 -8.35 11.16
N ASN A 153 -1.79 -9.68 11.15
CA ASN A 153 -2.47 -10.47 12.19
C ASN A 153 -1.53 -10.77 13.37
N THR A 154 -0.52 -9.93 13.59
CA THR A 154 0.45 -10.11 14.67
C THR A 154 -0.18 -9.65 15.98
N ASP A 155 -0.09 -10.50 17.01
CA ASP A 155 -0.59 -10.17 18.35
C ASP A 155 0.16 -8.92 18.87
N PRO A 156 -0.52 -7.91 19.42
CA PRO A 156 0.15 -6.71 19.95
C PRO A 156 1.28 -7.01 20.93
N ARG A 157 1.18 -8.12 21.68
CA ARG A 157 2.19 -8.57 22.66
C ARG A 157 3.48 -9.02 21.98
N HIS A 158 3.43 -9.43 20.72
CA HIS A 158 4.61 -9.81 19.94
C HIS A 158 5.48 -8.59 19.55
N GLN A 159 4.90 -7.39 19.48
CA GLN A 159 5.61 -6.20 18.99
C GLN A 159 6.86 -5.87 19.82
N ALA A 160 6.81 -6.10 21.14
CA ALA A 160 7.94 -5.84 22.02
C ALA A 160 9.14 -6.78 21.73
N VAL A 161 8.87 -8.06 21.50
CA VAL A 161 9.92 -9.06 21.22
C VAL A 161 10.41 -8.99 19.78
N LEU A 162 9.54 -8.67 18.82
CA LEU A 162 9.90 -8.56 17.40
C LEU A 162 10.96 -7.49 17.13
N LYS A 163 11.02 -6.41 17.93
CA LYS A 163 12.10 -5.40 17.86
C LYS A 163 13.51 -6.00 17.99
N GLN A 164 13.65 -7.15 18.64
CA GLN A 164 14.95 -7.84 18.76
C GLN A 164 15.34 -8.61 17.49
N ALA A 165 14.38 -8.93 16.61
CA ALA A 165 14.60 -9.73 15.41
C ALA A 165 15.68 -9.13 14.50
N ARG A 166 15.69 -7.80 14.33
CA ARG A 166 16.67 -7.10 13.48
C ARG A 166 18.10 -7.30 13.99
N ARG A 167 18.33 -7.11 15.30
CA ARG A 167 19.64 -7.33 15.91
C ARG A 167 20.09 -8.78 15.77
N LEU A 168 19.19 -9.73 16.00
CA LEU A 168 19.48 -11.17 15.87
C LEU A 168 19.85 -11.54 14.42
N ARG A 169 19.13 -10.96 13.43
CA ARG A 169 19.44 -11.11 12.00
C ARG A 169 20.82 -10.54 11.65
N SER A 170 21.14 -9.35 12.14
CA SER A 170 22.47 -8.75 11.97
C SER A 170 23.59 -9.55 12.63
N SER A 171 23.30 -10.35 13.66
CA SER A 171 24.27 -11.26 14.27
C SER A 171 24.45 -12.60 13.53
N GLY A 172 23.80 -12.77 12.37
CA GLY A 172 23.94 -13.96 11.53
C GLY A 172 23.02 -15.13 11.88
N LYS A 173 22.06 -14.95 12.81
CA LYS A 173 21.08 -15.99 13.13
C LYS A 173 20.09 -16.23 11.98
N SER A 174 19.77 -17.49 11.75
CA SER A 174 18.74 -17.92 10.79
C SER A 174 17.32 -17.58 11.27
N ASP A 175 16.34 -17.54 10.36
CA ASP A 175 14.93 -17.25 10.71
C ASP A 175 14.38 -18.22 11.77
N TRP A 176 14.75 -19.50 11.68
CA TRP A 176 14.35 -20.56 12.63
C TRP A 176 14.94 -20.33 14.03
N GLU A 177 16.21 -19.94 14.13
CA GLU A 177 16.84 -19.62 15.41
C GLU A 177 16.27 -18.33 16.02
N ILE A 178 15.94 -17.35 15.18
CA ILE A 178 15.26 -16.12 15.62
C ILE A 178 13.89 -16.48 16.18
N GLU A 179 13.09 -17.28 15.47
CA GLU A 179 11.78 -17.74 15.93
C GLU A 179 11.86 -18.47 17.28
N ALA A 180 12.74 -19.47 17.40
CA ALA A 180 12.91 -20.23 18.63
C ALA A 180 13.31 -19.33 19.81
N TYR A 181 14.23 -18.39 19.57
CA TYR A 181 14.67 -17.44 20.59
C TYR A 181 13.56 -16.48 21.02
N LEU A 182 12.82 -15.90 20.07
CA LEU A 182 11.73 -14.96 20.36
C LEU A 182 10.55 -15.63 21.06
N ASN A 183 10.20 -16.86 20.68
CA ASN A 183 9.16 -17.62 21.36
C ASN A 183 9.55 -17.98 22.80
N LYS A 184 10.81 -18.35 23.04
CA LYS A 184 11.33 -18.59 24.41
C LYS A 184 11.28 -17.31 25.26
N LEU A 185 11.61 -16.16 24.66
CA LEU A 185 11.52 -14.88 25.33
C LEU A 185 10.07 -14.50 25.65
N LEU A 186 9.15 -14.73 24.71
CA LEU A 186 7.72 -14.47 24.87
C LEU A 186 7.12 -15.33 25.99
N GLU A 187 7.49 -16.62 26.04
CA GLU A 187 7.07 -17.55 27.08
C GLU A 187 7.56 -17.10 28.45
N LYS A 188 8.85 -16.75 28.57
CA LYS A 188 9.43 -16.22 29.81
C LYS A 188 8.71 -14.94 30.29
N GLN A 189 8.45 -14.01 29.38
CA GLN A 189 7.73 -12.75 29.71
C GLN A 189 6.29 -12.99 30.16
N TRP A 190 5.65 -14.06 29.67
CA TRP A 190 4.31 -14.43 30.07
C TRP A 190 4.32 -15.13 31.44
N GLU A 191 5.24 -16.07 31.68
CA GLU A 191 5.42 -16.75 32.98
C GLU A 191 5.73 -15.74 34.10
N GLU A 192 6.62 -14.78 33.86
CA GLU A 192 6.94 -13.72 34.82
C GLU A 192 5.72 -12.87 35.18
N ARG A 193 4.90 -12.50 34.17
CA ARG A 193 3.67 -11.74 34.39
C ARG A 193 2.59 -12.55 35.11
N GLU A 194 2.45 -13.82 34.77
CA GLU A 194 1.53 -14.73 35.44
C GLU A 194 1.92 -14.96 36.90
N ALA A 195 3.20 -15.16 37.19
CA ALA A 195 3.71 -15.28 38.55
C ALA A 195 3.47 -14.00 39.37
N GLN A 196 3.67 -12.83 38.77
CA GLN A 196 3.36 -11.55 39.41
C GLN A 196 1.86 -11.41 39.70
N ARG A 197 1.00 -11.75 38.73
CA ARG A 197 -0.46 -11.69 38.89
C ARG A 197 -0.96 -12.61 40.00
N ASN A 198 -0.44 -13.84 40.07
CA ASN A 198 -0.79 -14.80 41.11
C ASN A 198 -0.41 -14.29 42.52
N ARG A 199 0.61 -13.44 42.62
CA ARG A 199 1.01 -12.79 43.87
C ARG A 199 0.09 -11.63 44.27
N GLU A 200 -0.49 -10.94 43.29
CA GLU A 200 -1.37 -9.78 43.47
C GLU A 200 -2.86 -10.16 43.64
N GLU A 201 -3.19 -11.46 43.72
CA GLU A 201 -4.56 -11.99 43.86
C GLU A 201 -5.56 -11.48 42.82
N ASN A 202 -5.09 -11.10 41.62
CA ASN A 202 -5.97 -10.63 40.55
C ASN A 202 -6.55 -11.82 39.75
N PRO A 203 -7.88 -12.05 39.75
CA PRO A 203 -8.48 -13.27 39.20
C PRO A 203 -8.59 -13.33 37.68
N GLU A 204 -8.24 -12.27 36.93
CA GLU A 204 -8.39 -12.27 35.48
C GLU A 204 -7.20 -12.95 34.78
N ALA A 205 -7.39 -14.23 34.42
CA ALA A 205 -6.37 -15.01 33.72
C ALA A 205 -6.21 -14.55 32.27
N GLU A 206 -5.12 -13.83 31.97
CA GLU A 206 -4.77 -13.50 30.59
C GLU A 206 -4.29 -14.76 29.84
N PRO A 207 -4.90 -15.09 28.68
CA PRO A 207 -4.52 -16.29 27.94
C PRO A 207 -3.08 -16.21 27.42
N LYS A 208 -2.39 -17.36 27.42
CA LYS A 208 -1.04 -17.49 26.86
C LYS A 208 -0.98 -16.96 25.43
N PRO A 209 -0.01 -16.10 25.09
CA PRO A 209 0.07 -15.55 23.75
C PRO A 209 0.34 -16.66 22.71
N PRO A 210 -0.20 -16.52 21.49
CA PRO A 210 0.06 -17.47 20.42
C PRO A 210 1.55 -17.47 20.07
N ARG A 211 2.03 -18.59 19.55
CA ARG A 211 3.41 -18.70 19.06
C ARG A 211 3.64 -17.76 17.88
N LEU A 212 4.80 -17.10 17.89
CA LEU A 212 5.31 -16.37 16.74
C LEU A 212 5.71 -17.35 15.64
N THR A 213 5.33 -17.03 14.40
CA THR A 213 5.72 -17.80 13.21
C THR A 213 6.86 -17.12 12.45
N ILE A 214 7.57 -17.90 11.64
CA ILE A 214 8.60 -17.39 10.73
C ILE A 214 8.05 -16.32 9.78
N ASP A 215 6.83 -16.48 9.28
CA ASP A 215 6.24 -15.52 8.33
C ASP A 215 5.96 -14.16 8.99
N GLN A 216 5.54 -14.14 10.26
CA GLN A 216 5.40 -12.90 11.03
C GLN A 216 6.75 -12.21 11.21
N ILE A 217 7.82 -12.97 11.48
CA ILE A 217 9.18 -12.44 11.63
C ILE A 217 9.69 -11.88 10.30
N ARG A 218 9.50 -12.60 9.19
CA ARG A 218 9.89 -12.15 7.85
C ARG A 218 9.13 -10.89 7.44
N ALA A 219 7.82 -10.86 7.66
CA ALA A 219 7.00 -9.70 7.38
C ALA A 219 7.46 -8.49 8.20
N TYR A 220 7.75 -8.67 9.49
CA TYR A 220 8.28 -7.62 10.35
C TYR A 220 9.63 -7.07 9.85
N LEU A 221 10.60 -7.95 9.57
CA LEU A 221 11.92 -7.55 9.06
C LEU A 221 11.82 -6.82 7.72
N GLN A 222 10.99 -7.30 6.80
CA GLN A 222 10.76 -6.63 5.52
C GLN A 222 10.17 -5.22 5.68
N ARG A 223 9.27 -5.01 6.66
CA ARG A 223 8.73 -3.68 6.95
C ARG A 223 9.81 -2.72 7.46
N GLU A 224 10.62 -3.18 8.40
CA GLU A 224 11.74 -2.40 8.96
C GLU A 224 12.77 -2.01 7.88
N GLU A 225 13.12 -2.95 6.99
CA GLU A 225 14.04 -2.69 5.87
C GLU A 225 13.45 -1.69 4.87
N GLY A 226 12.16 -1.83 4.55
CA GLY A 226 11.45 -0.89 3.68
C GLY A 226 11.42 0.52 4.25
N GLN A 227 11.12 0.65 5.54
CA GLN A 227 11.07 1.94 6.24
C GLN A 227 12.46 2.59 6.37
N ALA A 228 13.51 1.79 6.56
CA ALA A 228 14.88 2.29 6.58
C ALA A 228 15.32 2.85 5.21
N ARG A 229 14.80 2.31 4.10
CA ARG A 229 15.10 2.81 2.74
C ARG A 229 14.30 4.06 2.37
N SER A 230 13.09 4.23 2.90
CA SER A 230 12.25 5.39 2.62
C SER A 230 12.70 6.65 3.39
N MET A 231 13.54 6.51 4.43
CA MET A 231 14.08 7.64 5.17
C MET A 231 15.25 8.25 4.38
N PRO A 232 15.18 9.54 3.96
CA PRO A 232 16.31 10.18 3.29
C PRO A 232 17.49 10.23 4.25
N THR A 233 18.60 9.59 3.86
CA THR A 233 19.85 9.66 4.63
C THR A 233 20.41 11.06 4.48
N CYS A 234 20.18 11.94 5.46
CA CYS A 234 20.89 13.21 5.58
C CYS A 234 22.38 12.89 5.66
N SER A 235 23.10 13.16 4.57
CA SER A 235 24.55 13.01 4.46
C SER A 235 25.17 14.40 4.45
#